data_AF-A0A559LY30-F1
#
_entry.id   AF-A0A559LY30-F1
#
_cell.length_a   1.000
_cell.length_b   1.000
_cell.length_c   1.000
_cell.angle_alpha   90.00
_cell.angle_beta   90.00
_cell.angle_gamma   90.00
#
_symmetry.space_group_name_H-M   'P 1'
#
loop_
_entity.id
_entity.type
_entity.pdbx_description
1 polymer ?
#
loop_
_entity_poly.entity_id
_entity_poly.type
_entity_poly.pdbx_seq_one_letter_code
_entity_poly.pdbx_strand_id
1 'polypeptide(L)' 'MQAMPDSRQQSFEEIYGPPENFLEIEVRNPRTHGMGRNMYTDYEILCRTNIPAFKLRHSSVRRRYSDFEYFRDILER' A
#
# COMPACT_ATOMS: atom_id res chain seq x y z
N MET A 1 -41.16 -22.56 13.87
CA MET A 1 -41.03 -21.11 13.68
C MET A 1 -39.55 -20.78 13.69
N GLN A 2 -38.96 -20.55 12.51
CA GLN A 2 -37.55 -20.20 12.37
C GLN A 2 -37.43 -18.70 12.69
N ALA A 3 -36.67 -18.36 13.73
CA ALA A 3 -36.40 -16.96 14.07
C ALA A 3 -35.70 -16.31 12.87
N MET A 4 -36.31 -15.25 12.34
CA MET A 4 -35.69 -14.43 11.30
C MET A 4 -34.37 -13.88 11.87
N PRO A 5 -33.27 -13.85 11.10
CA PRO A 5 -32.03 -13.24 11.57
C PRO A 5 -32.35 -11.79 11.96
N ASP A 6 -31.94 -11.41 13.17
CA ASP A 6 -32.13 -10.07 13.72
C ASP A 6 -31.89 -9.03 12.62
N SER A 7 -32.92 -8.26 12.30
CA SER A 7 -32.83 -7.12 11.39
C SER A 7 -32.04 -6.01 12.10
N ARG A 8 -30.76 -6.27 12.38
CA ARG A 8 -29.84 -5.28 12.92
C ARG A 8 -29.81 -4.16 11.91
N GLN A 9 -30.41 -3.03 12.27
CA GLN A 9 -30.38 -1.83 11.47
C GLN A 9 -28.91 -1.46 11.27
N GLN A 10 -28.42 -1.56 10.04
CA GLN A 10 -27.09 -1.09 9.67
C GLN A 10 -27.01 0.39 10.00
N SER A 11 -25.94 0.81 10.68
CA SER A 11 -25.80 2.22 11.04
C SER A 11 -25.60 3.05 9.78
N PHE A 12 -26.01 4.32 9.79
CA PHE A 12 -25.72 5.24 8.69
C PHE A 12 -24.20 5.34 8.40
N GLU A 13 -23.38 5.11 9.43
CA GLU A 13 -21.92 5.10 9.32
C GLU A 13 -21.39 3.83 8.64
N GLU A 14 -22.08 2.69 8.71
CA GLU A 14 -21.75 1.47 7.96
C GLU A 14 -22.19 1.56 6.49
N ILE A 15 -23.30 2.25 6.21
CA ILE A 15 -23.86 2.39 4.85
C ILE A 15 -23.15 3.51 4.07
N TYR A 16 -22.80 4.60 4.75
CA TYR A 16 -22.26 5.82 4.13
C TYR A 16 -20.86 6.19 4.63
N GLY A 17 -20.25 5.37 5.49
CA GLY A 17 -18.90 5.59 5.95
C GLY A 17 -17.85 5.37 4.86
N PRO A 18 -16.65 5.92 5.04
CA PRO A 18 -15.54 5.61 4.15
C PRO A 18 -15.30 4.09 4.13
N PRO A 19 -14.91 3.50 2.98
CA PRO A 19 -14.70 2.07 2.86
C PRO A 19 -13.68 1.54 3.87
N GLU A 20 -13.69 0.22 4.07
CA GLU A 20 -12.65 -0.55 4.77
C GLU A 20 -11.23 -0.03 4.49
N ASN A 21 -10.33 -0.24 5.45
CA ASN A 21 -8.92 0.12 5.29
C ASN A 21 -8.37 -0.41 3.95
N PHE A 22 -7.95 0.49 3.07
CA PHE A 22 -7.36 0.16 1.77
C PHE A 22 -5.86 0.46 1.76
N LEU A 23 -5.12 -0.36 1.03
CA LEU A 23 -3.72 -0.15 0.74
C LEU A 23 -3.47 -0.53 -0.72
N GLU A 24 -3.23 0.48 -1.55
CA GLU A 24 -2.84 0.32 -2.95
C GLU A 24 -1.37 0.69 -3.09
N ILE A 25 -0.59 -0.21 -3.70
CA ILE A 25 0.82 0.02 -4.02
C ILE A 25 1.03 -0.29 -5.50
N GLU A 26 1.57 0.68 -6.24
CA GLU A 26 2.02 0.50 -7.62
C GLU A 26 3.54 0.65 -7.69
N VAL A 27 4.21 -0.34 -8.28
CA VAL A 27 5.63 -0.25 -8.64
C VAL A 27 5.72 -0.05 -10.14
N ARG A 28 6.17 1.13 -10.57
CA ARG A 28 6.08 1.56 -11.97
C ARG A 28 7.23 2.44 -12.39
N ASN A 29 7.20 2.90 -13.64
CA ASN A 29 8.11 3.92 -14.16
C ASN A 29 9.60 3.59 -13.91
N PRO A 30 10.10 2.48 -14.47
CA PRO A 30 11.50 2.08 -14.31
C PRO A 30 12.41 3.14 -14.92
N ARG A 31 13.49 3.49 -14.21
CA ARG A 31 14.53 4.39 -14.73
C ARG A 31 15.90 3.80 -14.47
N THR A 32 16.69 3.72 -15.53
CA THR A 32 18.07 3.28 -15.46
C THR A 32 18.99 4.48 -15.28
N HIS A 33 19.85 4.40 -14.27
CA HIS A 33 20.79 5.46 -13.88
C HIS A 33 22.22 4.96 -14.00
N GLY A 34 23.16 5.89 -14.19
CA GLY A 34 24.58 5.59 -14.30
C GLY A 34 24.98 5.01 -15.66
N MET A 35 26.24 4.64 -15.77
CA MET A 35 26.83 4.03 -16.97
C MET A 35 27.81 2.93 -16.57
N GLY A 36 27.93 1.89 -17.42
CA GLY A 36 28.88 0.80 -17.19
C GLY A 36 28.55 -0.05 -15.96
N ARG A 37 29.56 -0.36 -15.15
CA ARG A 37 29.45 -1.33 -14.03
C ARG A 37 28.59 -0.87 -12.86
N ASN A 38 28.38 0.44 -12.70
CA ASN A 38 27.58 1.02 -11.61
C ASN A 38 26.15 1.36 -12.03
N MET A 39 25.72 0.85 -13.19
CA MET A 39 24.37 1.07 -13.70
C MET A 39 23.35 0.32 -12.83
N TYR A 40 22.24 0.99 -12.52
CA TYR A 40 21.15 0.38 -11.77
C TYR A 40 19.80 0.91 -12.24
N THR A 41 18.76 0.12 -12.02
CA THR A 41 17.38 0.54 -12.29
C THR A 41 16.65 0.75 -10.97
N ASP A 42 15.99 1.90 -10.84
CA ASP A 42 15.05 2.16 -9.76
C ASP A 42 13.61 2.27 -10.30
N TYR A 43 12.65 2.14 -9.41
CA TYR A 43 11.22 2.16 -9.71
C TYR A 43 10.54 3.23 -8.86
N GLU A 44 9.51 3.86 -9.41
CA GLU A 44 8.57 4.65 -8.62
C GLU A 44 7.66 3.70 -7.84
N ILE A 45 7.55 3.92 -6.54
CA ILE A 45 6.59 3.25 -5.67
C ILE A 45 5.55 4.31 -5.30
N LEU A 46 4.35 4.19 -5.86
CA LEU A 46 3.20 4.99 -5.47
C LEU A 46 2.40 4.21 -4.43
N CYS A 47 2.12 4.83 -3.29
CA CYS A 47 1.30 4.26 -2.23
C CYS A 47 0.10 5.18 -1.95
N ARG A 48 -1.10 4.58 -1.93
CA ARG A 48 -2.35 5.23 -1.55
C ARG A 48 -3.03 4.40 -0.47
N THR A 49 -3.40 5.03 0.64
CA THR A 49 -4.01 4.34 1.76
C THR A 49 -4.78 5.29 2.69
N ASN A 50 -5.76 4.76 3.40
CA ASN A 50 -6.42 5.40 4.54
C ASN A 50 -5.97 4.82 5.90
N ILE A 51 -5.01 3.90 5.93
CA ILE A 51 -4.53 3.24 7.16
C ILE A 51 -3.81 4.26 8.07
N PRO A 52 -4.23 4.45 9.34
CA PRO A 52 -3.66 5.46 10.25
C PRO A 52 -2.17 5.28 10.59
N ALA A 53 -1.62 4.07 10.42
CA ALA A 53 -0.19 3.80 10.63
C ALA A 53 0.70 4.55 9.61
N PHE A 54 0.14 4.95 8.46
CA PHE A 54 0.84 5.74 7.46
C PHE A 54 0.68 7.24 7.77
N LYS A 55 1.81 7.96 7.80
CA LYS A 55 1.81 9.42 8.02
C LYS A 55 1.16 10.19 6.87
N LEU A 56 1.17 9.64 5.66
CA LEU A 56 0.67 10.26 4.44
C LEU A 56 -0.35 9.34 3.78
N ARG A 57 -1.50 9.88 3.36
CA ARG A 57 -2.51 9.13 2.60
C ARG A 57 -2.06 8.79 1.17
N HIS A 58 -1.17 9.62 0.62
CA HIS A 58 -0.61 9.48 -0.71
C HIS A 58 0.89 9.76 -0.61
N SER A 59 1.71 8.84 -1.08
CA SER A 59 3.16 9.03 -1.13
C SER A 59 3.73 8.43 -2.41
N SER A 60 4.79 9.05 -2.93
CA SER A 60 5.59 8.52 -4.04
C SER A 60 7.05 8.59 -3.65
N VAL A 61 7.75 7.46 -3.78
CA VAL A 61 9.19 7.35 -3.52
C VAL A 61 9.85 6.57 -4.66
N ARG A 62 11.18 6.66 -4.78
CA ARG A 62 11.94 5.80 -5.70
C ARG A 62 12.90 4.89 -4.95
N ARG A 63 12.93 3.61 -5.33
CA ARG A 63 13.77 2.58 -4.70
C ARG A 63 14.32 1.61 -5.74
N ARG A 64 15.50 1.07 -5.48
CA ARG A 64 16.14 0.01 -6.27
C ARG A 64 15.67 -1.35 -5.80
N TYR A 65 15.86 -2.37 -6.61
CA TYR A 65 15.56 -3.76 -6.22
C TYR A 65 16.28 -4.16 -4.91
N SER A 66 17.55 -3.77 -4.74
CA SER A 66 18.33 -4.04 -3.52
C SER A 66 17.70 -3.44 -2.25
N ASP A 67 16.95 -2.35 -2.37
CA ASP A 67 16.23 -1.77 -1.22
C ASP A 67 15.04 -2.66 -0.80
N PHE A 68 14.41 -3.38 -1.75
CA PHE A 68 13.37 -4.36 -1.44
C PHE A 68 13.95 -5.60 -0.77
N GLU A 69 15.11 -6.08 -1.21
CA GLU A 69 15.81 -7.18 -0.53
C GLU A 69 16.15 -6.80 0.90
N TYR A 70 16.74 -5.62 1.10
CA TYR A 70 17.02 -5.10 2.43
C TYR A 70 15.76 -4.94 3.28
N PHE A 71 14.66 -4.46 2.70
CA PHE A 71 13.38 -4.33 3.40
C PHE A 71 12.80 -5.69 3.80
N ARG A 72 12.87 -6.70 2.92
CA ARG A 72 12.48 -8.09 3.25
C ARG A 72 13.29 -8.59 4.45
N ASP A 73 14.60 -8.41 4.43
CA ASP A 73 15.50 -8.88 5.49
C ASP A 73 15.24 -8.19 6.84
N ILE A 74 14.69 -6.96 6.85
CA ILE A 74 14.24 -6.29 8.08
C ILE A 74 12.93 -6.90 8.60
N LEU A 75 11.99 -7.24 7.71
CA LEU A 75 10.69 -7.79 8.09
C LEU A 75 10.76 -9.24 8.58
N GLU A 76 11.76 -10.00 8.13
CA GLU A 76 11.99 -11.40 8.51
C GLU A 76 12.78 -11.57 9.82
N ARG A 77 13.12 -10.46 10.50
CA ARG A 77 13.79 -10.44 11.82
C ARG A 77 12.82 -10.14 12.94
#